data_AF-A0A1G0UAA0-F1
#
_entry.id   AF-A0A1G0UAA0-F1
#
_cell.length_a   1.000
_cell.length_b   1.000
_cell.length_c   1.000
_cell.angle_alpha   90.00
_cell.angle_beta   90.00
_cell.angle_gamma   90.00
#
_symmetry.space_group_name_H-M   'P 1'
#
loop_
_entity.id
_entity.type
_entity.pdbx_description
1 polymer ?
#
loop_
_entity_poly.entity_id
_entity_poly.type
_entity_poly.pdbx_seq_one_letter_code
_entity_poly.pdbx_strand_id
1 'polypeptide(L)'
;MLEHAYGDLISANSVYEGIFVVIVVALVPAICEEFMFRGFIQRSFEFKLKPFRAALVTALFFGIYHFNPYGIIPLVLLGLYFGFAAYISNSIVIPVILHFLNNFAAVILYFALGDEDLIKSAPKGEVDIQSSIITFFGLLVLFGGVISLIIKYYSRAENR
;
A
#
# COMPACT_ATOMS: atom_id res chain seq x y z
N MET A 1 -6.83 -8.58 -23.85
CA MET A 1 -6.82 -7.14 -24.21
C MET A 1 -6.36 -6.29 -23.01
N LEU A 2 -6.99 -6.41 -21.82
CA LEU A 2 -6.52 -5.74 -20.59
C LEU A 2 -5.14 -6.22 -20.11
N GLU A 3 -4.87 -7.53 -20.11
CA GLU A 3 -3.55 -8.06 -19.71
C GLU A 3 -2.43 -7.64 -20.67
N HIS A 4 -2.73 -7.51 -21.96
CA HIS A 4 -1.78 -6.98 -22.95
C HIS A 4 -1.52 -5.49 -22.73
N ALA A 5 -2.58 -4.70 -22.51
CA ALA A 5 -2.42 -3.29 -22.16
C ALA A 5 -1.63 -3.11 -20.85
N TYR A 6 -1.82 -3.98 -19.86
CA TYR A 6 -1.04 -3.98 -18.62
C TYR A 6 0.43 -4.36 -18.85
N GLY A 7 0.70 -5.36 -19.69
CA GLY A 7 2.06 -5.74 -20.08
C GLY A 7 2.80 -4.61 -20.79
N ASP A 8 2.13 -3.97 -21.75
CA ASP A 8 2.67 -2.84 -22.52
C ASP A 8 2.86 -1.59 -21.64
N LEU A 9 2.00 -1.39 -20.63
CA LEU A 9 2.12 -0.29 -19.67
C LEU A 9 3.30 -0.44 -18.71
N ILE A 10 3.72 -1.67 -18.42
CA ILE A 10 4.76 -1.95 -17.41
C ILE A 10 6.12 -2.21 -18.11
N SER A 11 6.16 -2.54 -19.40
CA SER A 11 7.40 -2.59 -20.17
C SER A 11 7.93 -1.19 -20.48
N ALA A 12 8.94 -0.72 -19.74
CA ALA A 12 9.60 0.54 -20.01
C ALA A 12 10.92 0.33 -20.75
N ASN A 13 10.98 0.77 -22.01
CA ASN A 13 12.19 0.77 -22.85
C ASN A 13 12.90 2.13 -22.83
N SER A 14 12.30 3.15 -22.21
CA SER A 14 12.86 4.49 -22.05
C SER A 14 12.58 5.07 -20.66
N VAL A 15 13.36 6.09 -20.28
CA VAL A 15 13.15 6.81 -19.01
C VAL A 15 11.76 7.47 -18.96
N TYR A 16 11.26 7.95 -20.10
CA TYR A 16 9.93 8.55 -20.18
C TYR A 16 8.82 7.55 -19.93
N GLU A 17 8.93 6.34 -20.50
CA GLU A 17 8.01 5.24 -20.23
C GLU A 17 8.08 4.83 -18.74
N GLY A 18 9.27 4.74 -18.15
CA GLY A 18 9.44 4.44 -16.73
C GLY A 18 8.76 5.46 -15.81
N ILE A 19 8.90 6.75 -16.10
CA ILE A 19 8.20 7.82 -15.35
C ILE A 19 6.69 7.67 -15.50
N PHE A 20 6.20 7.35 -16.71
CA PHE A 20 4.79 7.13 -16.95
C PHE A 20 4.25 5.94 -16.14
N VAL A 21 4.99 4.82 -16.07
CA VAL A 21 4.65 3.66 -15.21
C VAL A 21 4.51 4.08 -13.75
N VAL A 22 5.48 4.85 -13.22
CA VAL A 22 5.44 5.33 -11.83
C VAL A 22 4.19 6.18 -11.56
N ILE A 23 3.83 7.06 -12.49
CA ILE A 23 2.63 7.90 -12.33
C ILE A 23 1.37 7.02 -12.29
N VAL A 24 1.22 6.10 -13.23
CA VAL A 24 -0.01 5.32 -13.42
C VAL A 24 -0.16 4.18 -12.41
N VAL A 25 0.95 3.53 -12.02
CA VAL A 25 0.94 2.34 -11.17
C VAL A 25 1.20 2.67 -9.70
N ALA A 26 1.95 3.74 -9.40
CA ALA A 26 2.27 4.10 -8.02
C ALA A 26 1.49 5.34 -7.54
N LEU A 27 1.56 6.46 -8.26
CA LEU A 27 1.04 7.73 -7.76
C LEU A 27 -0.49 7.85 -7.84
N VAL A 28 -1.06 7.56 -9.01
CA VAL A 28 -2.52 7.68 -9.22
C VAL A 28 -3.30 6.76 -8.28
N PRO A 29 -2.97 5.47 -8.13
CA PRO A 29 -3.66 4.59 -7.18
C PRO A 29 -3.50 5.09 -5.74
N ALA A 30 -2.29 5.50 -5.34
CA ALA A 30 -2.06 6.02 -3.99
C ALA A 30 -2.94 7.23 -3.66
N ILE A 31 -3.16 8.14 -4.62
CA ILE A 31 -4.07 9.27 -4.39
C ILE A 31 -5.53 8.78 -4.37
N CYS A 32 -5.98 8.13 -5.44
CA CYS A 32 -7.39 7.77 -5.60
C CYS A 32 -7.89 6.83 -4.50
N GLU A 33 -7.10 5.81 -4.18
CA GLU A 33 -7.49 4.80 -3.18
C GLU A 33 -7.45 5.38 -1.78
N GLU A 34 -6.44 6.18 -1.40
CA GLU A 34 -6.42 6.76 -0.05
C GLU A 34 -7.57 7.76 0.15
N PHE A 35 -7.92 8.56 -0.87
CA PHE A 35 -9.10 9.42 -0.80
C PHE A 35 -10.39 8.62 -0.63
N MET A 36 -10.56 7.52 -1.36
CA MET A 36 -11.74 6.68 -1.23
C MET A 36 -11.79 5.94 0.12
N PHE A 37 -10.73 5.22 0.48
CA PHE A 37 -10.73 4.36 1.65
C PHE A 37 -10.55 5.15 2.95
N ARG A 38 -9.66 6.14 3.02
CA ARG A 38 -9.36 6.86 4.27
C ARG A 38 -10.17 8.14 4.38
N GLY A 39 -10.27 8.88 3.28
CA GLY A 39 -11.06 10.11 3.22
C GLY A 39 -12.57 9.87 3.37
N PHE A 40 -13.10 8.84 2.72
CA PHE A 40 -14.55 8.57 2.71
C PHE A 40 -14.95 7.37 3.59
N ILE A 41 -14.47 6.16 3.30
CA ILE A 41 -14.97 4.93 3.93
C ILE A 41 -14.60 4.88 5.44
N GLN A 42 -13.32 5.00 5.77
CA GLN A 42 -12.86 4.96 7.16
C GLN A 42 -13.49 6.09 7.99
N ARG A 43 -13.48 7.31 7.44
CA ARG A 43 -14.09 8.48 8.09
C ARG A 43 -15.58 8.27 8.37
N SER A 44 -16.29 7.59 7.47
CA SER A 44 -17.70 7.24 7.67
C SER A 44 -17.89 6.25 8.82
N PHE A 45 -17.00 5.27 8.97
CA PHE A 45 -17.04 4.33 10.10
C PHE A 45 -16.65 4.95 11.44
N GLU A 46 -15.73 5.93 11.43
CA GLU A 46 -15.32 6.66 12.65
C GLU A 46 -16.48 7.41 13.33
N PHE A 47 -17.58 7.71 12.63
CA PHE A 47 -18.79 8.26 13.26
C PHE A 47 -19.47 7.32 14.24
N LYS A 48 -19.26 6.00 14.12
CA LYS A 48 -19.94 4.97 14.95
C LYS A 48 -18.99 4.00 15.63
N LEU A 49 -17.76 3.86 15.13
CA LEU A 49 -16.77 2.90 15.61
C LEU A 49 -15.56 3.61 16.21
N LYS A 50 -14.89 2.94 17.16
CA LYS A 50 -13.57 3.38 17.61
C LYS A 50 -12.59 3.38 16.43
N PRO A 51 -11.61 4.30 16.39
CA PRO A 51 -10.71 4.47 15.24
C PRO A 51 -10.03 3.19 14.75
N PHE A 52 -9.51 2.37 15.68
CA PHE A 52 -8.92 1.08 15.32
C PHE A 52 -9.91 0.13 14.61
N ARG A 53 -11.17 0.08 15.05
CA ARG A 53 -12.21 -0.75 14.43
C ARG A 53 -12.63 -0.21 13.07
N ALA A 54 -12.70 1.12 12.92
CA ALA A 54 -12.98 1.75 11.63
C ALA A 54 -11.87 1.44 10.61
N ALA A 55 -10.60 1.55 11.02
CA ALA A 55 -9.44 1.19 10.20
C ALA A 55 -9.45 -0.29 9.82
N LEU A 56 -9.75 -1.20 10.76
CA LEU A 56 -9.81 -2.64 10.49
C LEU A 56 -10.90 -3.00 9.47
N VAL A 57 -12.12 -2.48 9.64
CA VAL A 57 -13.22 -2.72 8.69
C VAL A 57 -12.89 -2.17 7.31
N THR A 58 -12.32 -0.97 7.25
CA THR A 58 -11.89 -0.36 5.99
C THR A 58 -10.78 -1.17 5.31
N ALA A 59 -9.83 -1.70 6.09
CA ALA A 59 -8.75 -2.55 5.60
C ALA A 59 -9.26 -3.87 4.99
N LEU A 60 -10.33 -4.44 5.57
CA LEU A 60 -11.00 -5.60 4.98
C LEU A 60 -11.63 -5.26 3.62
N PHE A 61 -12.32 -4.11 3.52
CA PHE A 61 -12.85 -3.65 2.23
C PHE A 61 -11.74 -3.39 1.21
N PHE A 62 -10.62 -2.81 1.65
CA PHE A 62 -9.45 -2.59 0.80
C PHE A 62 -8.92 -3.90 0.23
N GLY A 63 -8.69 -4.92 1.07
CA GLY A 63 -8.23 -6.24 0.60
C GLY A 63 -9.20 -6.93 -0.35
N ILE A 64 -10.51 -6.86 -0.07
CA ILE A 64 -11.54 -7.48 -0.92
C ILE A 64 -11.67 -6.77 -2.27
N TYR A 65 -11.56 -5.43 -2.28
CA TYR A 65 -11.65 -4.60 -3.49
C TYR A 65 -10.63 -4.98 -4.58
N HIS A 66 -9.49 -5.53 -4.19
CA HIS A 66 -8.42 -5.93 -5.11
C HIS A 66 -8.68 -7.26 -5.83
N PHE A 67 -9.75 -8.00 -5.47
CA PHE A 67 -10.12 -9.27 -6.09
C PHE A 67 -8.97 -10.29 -6.22
N ASN A 68 -8.02 -10.25 -5.28
CA ASN A 68 -6.87 -11.16 -5.26
C ASN A 68 -6.91 -12.05 -4.01
N PRO A 69 -7.39 -13.31 -4.12
CA PRO A 69 -7.43 -14.24 -3.00
C PRO A 69 -6.05 -14.50 -2.37
N TYR A 70 -5.00 -14.56 -3.18
CA TYR A 70 -3.63 -14.84 -2.72
C TYR A 70 -3.01 -13.63 -2.02
N GLY A 71 -3.38 -12.42 -2.46
CA GLY A 71 -2.91 -11.16 -1.88
C GLY A 71 -3.75 -10.64 -0.71
N ILE A 72 -4.86 -11.30 -0.33
CA ILE A 72 -5.83 -10.69 0.59
C ILE A 72 -5.22 -10.36 1.97
N ILE A 73 -4.42 -11.26 2.53
CA ILE A 73 -3.78 -11.05 3.85
C ILE A 73 -2.81 -9.87 3.83
N PRO A 74 -1.79 -9.82 2.93
CA PRO A 74 -0.89 -8.67 2.88
C PRO A 74 -1.63 -7.37 2.53
N LEU A 75 -2.64 -7.41 1.65
CA LEU A 75 -3.45 -6.23 1.31
C LEU A 75 -4.24 -5.70 2.51
N VAL A 76 -4.86 -6.57 3.32
CA VAL A 76 -5.57 -6.16 4.54
C VAL A 76 -4.58 -5.56 5.55
N LEU A 77 -3.39 -6.15 5.73
CA LEU A 77 -2.39 -5.61 6.66
C LEU A 77 -1.87 -4.25 6.22
N LEU A 78 -1.58 -4.09 4.93
CA LEU A 78 -1.19 -2.81 4.34
C LEU A 78 -2.32 -1.79 4.45
N GLY A 79 -3.56 -2.25 4.23
CA GLY A 79 -4.77 -1.46 4.40
C GLY A 79 -4.90 -0.89 5.82
N LEU A 80 -4.66 -1.75 6.82
CA LEU A 80 -4.69 -1.38 8.23
C LEU A 80 -3.54 -0.43 8.59
N TYR A 81 -2.35 -0.66 8.04
CA TYR A 81 -1.19 0.20 8.22
C TYR A 81 -1.46 1.63 7.77
N PHE A 82 -1.94 1.84 6.54
CA PHE A 82 -2.31 3.18 6.05
C PHE A 82 -3.46 3.79 6.85
N GLY A 83 -4.46 3.00 7.23
CA GLY A 83 -5.59 3.48 8.03
C GLY A 83 -5.17 3.98 9.41
N PHE A 84 -4.21 3.30 10.05
CA PHE A 84 -3.65 3.73 11.33
C PHE A 84 -2.75 4.96 11.18
N ALA A 85 -1.95 5.04 10.10
CA ALA A 85 -1.15 6.23 9.79
C ALA A 85 -2.03 7.47 9.58
N ALA A 86 -3.14 7.33 8.84
CA ALA A 86 -4.12 8.38 8.63
C ALA A 86 -4.72 8.89 9.95
N TYR A 87 -5.07 7.95 10.83
CA TYR A 87 -5.65 8.26 12.13
C TYR A 87 -4.67 9.00 13.05
N ILE A 88 -3.45 8.49 13.22
CA ILE A 88 -2.43 9.12 14.10
C ILE A 88 -2.06 10.52 13.61
N SER A 89 -1.86 10.66 12.30
CA SER A 89 -1.43 11.93 11.72
C SER A 89 -2.56 12.93 11.52
N ASN A 90 -3.82 12.49 11.66
CA ASN A 90 -5.03 13.23 11.28
C ASN A 90 -4.90 13.90 9.90
N SER A 91 -4.26 13.20 8.94
CA SER A 91 -3.91 13.73 7.64
C SER A 91 -3.99 12.63 6.58
N ILE A 92 -4.58 12.97 5.43
CA ILE A 92 -4.63 12.08 4.28
C ILE A 92 -3.32 12.07 3.49
N VAL A 93 -2.47 13.08 3.69
CA VAL A 93 -1.19 13.21 2.97
C VAL A 93 -0.21 12.12 3.40
N ILE A 94 -0.20 11.77 4.70
CA ILE A 94 0.70 10.74 5.23
C ILE A 94 0.43 9.35 4.61
N PRO A 95 -0.80 8.79 4.65
CA PRO A 95 -1.07 7.51 4.00
C PRO A 95 -0.87 7.56 2.48
N VAL A 96 -1.15 8.68 1.80
CA VAL A 96 -0.86 8.84 0.35
C VAL A 96 0.63 8.69 0.07
N ILE A 97 1.50 9.36 0.85
CA ILE A 97 2.94 9.24 0.68
C ILE A 97 3.41 7.80 0.96
N LEU A 98 2.92 7.18 2.03
CA LEU A 98 3.30 5.81 2.38
C LEU A 98 2.86 4.80 1.31
N HIS A 99 1.64 4.95 0.78
CA HIS A 99 1.13 4.10 -0.29
C HIS A 99 1.91 4.32 -1.59
N PHE A 100 2.16 5.58 -1.97
CA PHE A 100 3.00 5.88 -3.12
C PHE A 100 4.38 5.24 -3.00
N LEU A 101 5.04 5.38 -1.83
CA LEU A 101 6.37 4.80 -1.61
C LEU A 101 6.36 3.27 -1.69
N ASN A 102 5.31 2.62 -1.19
CA ASN A 102 5.15 1.17 -1.30
C ASN A 102 5.08 0.73 -2.77
N ASN A 103 4.20 1.36 -3.56
CA ASN A 103 4.02 1.00 -4.96
C ASN A 103 5.22 1.42 -5.82
N PHE A 104 5.84 2.55 -5.49
CA PHE A 104 7.07 3.01 -6.14
C PHE A 104 8.21 2.02 -5.91
N ALA A 105 8.41 1.54 -4.68
CA ALA A 105 9.42 0.53 -4.38
C ALA A 105 9.18 -0.75 -5.19
N ALA A 106 7.93 -1.20 -5.31
CA ALA A 106 7.57 -2.35 -6.14
C ALA A 106 7.92 -2.13 -7.62
N VAL A 107 7.59 -0.95 -8.20
CA VAL A 107 7.92 -0.61 -9.59
C VAL A 107 9.43 -0.55 -9.83
N ILE A 108 10.19 0.08 -8.93
CA ILE A 108 11.65 0.16 -9.06
C ILE A 108 12.30 -1.21 -8.94
N LEU A 109 11.84 -2.04 -8.01
CA LEU A 109 12.37 -3.37 -7.82
C LEU A 109 12.02 -4.28 -9.02
N TYR A 110 10.83 -4.11 -9.61
CA TYR A 110 10.46 -4.75 -10.87
C TYR A 110 11.42 -4.35 -12.01
N PHE A 111 11.73 -3.06 -12.19
CA PHE A 111 12.69 -2.65 -13.22
C PHE A 111 14.11 -3.15 -12.95
N ALA A 112 14.50 -3.30 -11.69
CA ALA A 112 15.83 -3.76 -11.31
C ALA A 112 16.02 -5.28 -11.44
N LEU A 113 15.00 -6.06 -11.08
CA LEU A 113 15.08 -7.53 -11.01
C LEU A 113 14.35 -8.24 -12.15
N GLY A 114 13.44 -7.56 -12.84
CA GLY A 114 12.58 -8.16 -13.87
C GLY A 114 11.52 -9.11 -13.33
N ASP A 115 11.30 -9.11 -12.00
CA ASP A 115 10.39 -10.03 -11.34
C ASP A 115 8.93 -9.52 -11.41
N GLU A 116 8.14 -10.12 -12.30
CA GLU A 116 6.74 -9.77 -12.51
C GLU A 116 5.88 -9.91 -11.24
N ASP A 117 6.27 -10.74 -10.28
CA ASP A 117 5.49 -11.01 -9.06
C ASP A 117 5.42 -9.78 -8.13
N LEU A 118 6.37 -8.85 -8.30
CA LEU A 118 6.43 -7.59 -7.54
C LEU A 118 5.28 -6.64 -7.88
N ILE A 119 4.71 -6.75 -9.08
CA ILE A 119 3.58 -5.92 -9.53
C ILE A 119 2.32 -6.78 -9.71
N LYS A 120 2.48 -8.02 -10.18
CA LYS A 120 1.38 -8.97 -10.36
C LYS A 120 1.41 -9.93 -9.19
N SER A 121 0.49 -9.77 -8.24
CA SER A 121 0.32 -10.75 -7.15
C SER A 121 -0.43 -12.01 -7.64
N ALA A 122 0.05 -12.61 -8.75
CA ALA A 122 -0.44 -13.85 -9.32
C ALA A 122 0.51 -14.99 -8.93
N PRO A 123 0.02 -16.11 -8.39
CA PRO A 123 0.90 -17.22 -8.02
C PRO A 123 1.43 -17.89 -9.28
N LYS A 124 2.75 -17.88 -9.48
CA LYS A 124 3.44 -18.77 -10.41
C LYS A 124 4.53 -19.54 -9.67
N GLY A 125 4.44 -20.88 -9.69
CA GLY A 125 5.48 -21.75 -9.16
C GLY A 125 5.33 -22.12 -7.68
N GLU A 126 6.39 -22.72 -7.14
CA GLU A 126 6.48 -23.11 -5.73
C GLU A 126 6.75 -21.87 -4.86
N VAL A 127 5.91 -21.65 -3.86
CA VAL A 127 6.10 -20.57 -2.89
C VAL A 127 7.29 -20.91 -2.00
N ASP A 128 8.35 -20.11 -2.06
CA ASP A 128 9.41 -20.16 -1.05
C ASP A 128 8.90 -19.56 0.26
N ILE A 129 8.47 -20.45 1.15
CA ILE A 129 7.92 -20.11 2.46
C ILE A 129 8.96 -19.38 3.31
N GLN A 130 10.24 -19.74 3.20
CA GLN A 130 11.27 -19.17 4.05
C GLN A 130 11.52 -17.69 3.71
N SER A 131 11.71 -17.37 2.42
CA SER A 131 11.87 -15.97 2.00
C SER A 131 10.60 -15.15 2.24
N SER A 132 9.42 -15.74 2.06
CA SER A 132 8.13 -15.09 2.35
C SER A 132 8.01 -14.71 3.83
N ILE A 133 8.37 -15.61 4.75
CA ILE A 133 8.35 -15.35 6.20
C ILE A 133 9.35 -14.23 6.56
N ILE A 134 10.58 -14.31 6.04
CA ILE A 134 11.62 -13.30 6.31
C ILE A 134 11.15 -11.93 5.84
N THR A 135 10.64 -11.83 4.60
CA THR A 135 10.13 -10.59 4.03
C THR A 135 8.94 -10.06 4.83
N PHE A 136 8.00 -10.92 5.22
CA PHE A 136 6.84 -10.55 6.02
C PHE A 136 7.24 -9.89 7.35
N PHE A 137 8.11 -10.54 8.13
CA PHE A 137 8.57 -9.98 9.40
C PHE A 137 9.46 -8.75 9.21
N GLY A 138 10.28 -8.71 8.16
CA GLY A 138 11.07 -7.53 7.81
C GLY A 138 10.19 -6.30 7.53
N LEU A 139 9.12 -6.47 6.76
CA LEU A 139 8.15 -5.42 6.49
C LEU A 139 7.38 -5.01 7.76
N LEU A 140 7.00 -5.95 8.62
CA LEU A 140 6.35 -5.63 9.89
C LEU A 140 7.24 -4.76 10.79
N VAL A 141 8.54 -5.06 10.88
CA VAL A 141 9.50 -4.25 11.65
C VAL A 141 9.66 -2.87 11.03
N LEU A 142 9.82 -2.79 9.70
CA LEU A 142 9.92 -1.53 8.99
C LEU A 142 8.69 -0.64 9.21
N PHE A 143 7.50 -1.19 8.98
CA PHE A 143 6.24 -0.48 9.13
C PHE A 143 5.98 -0.07 10.58
N GLY A 144 6.26 -0.95 11.56
CA GLY A 144 6.19 -0.62 12.98
C GLY A 144 7.16 0.51 13.37
N GLY A 145 8.37 0.52 12.80
CA GLY A 145 9.35 1.59 12.97
C GLY A 145 8.83 2.93 12.43
N VAL A 146 8.29 2.94 11.21
CA VAL A 146 7.71 4.16 10.61
C VAL A 146 6.52 4.68 11.42
N ILE A 147 5.60 3.81 11.86
CA ILE A 147 4.48 4.22 12.74
C ILE A 147 5.00 4.81 14.04
N SER A 148 6.02 4.21 14.66
CA SER A 148 6.62 4.73 15.89
C SER A 148 7.21 6.13 15.68
N LEU A 149 7.83 6.40 14.53
CA LEU A 149 8.32 7.73 14.17
C LEU A 149 7.19 8.74 13.97
N ILE A 150 6.10 8.33 13.29
CA ILE A 150 4.91 9.18 13.09
C ILE A 150 4.31 9.54 14.46
N ILE A 151 4.07 8.56 15.34
CA ILE A 151 3.56 8.79 16.70
C ILE A 151 4.48 9.77 17.45
N LYS A 152 5.80 9.56 17.41
CA LYS A 152 6.76 10.43 18.10
C LYS A 152 6.75 11.86 17.55
N TYR A 153 6.60 12.02 16.25
CA TYR A 153 6.54 13.34 15.62
C TYR A 153 5.26 14.10 16.01
N TYR A 154 4.10 13.45 15.89
CA TYR A 154 2.81 14.08 16.15
C TYR A 154 2.54 14.30 17.65
N SER A 155 2.98 13.40 18.53
CA SER A 155 2.89 13.62 19.99
C SER A 155 3.75 14.78 20.47
N ARG A 156 4.87 15.09 19.80
CA ARG A 156 5.68 16.28 20.11
C ARG A 156 5.05 17.58 19.61
N ALA A 157 4.31 17.52 18.51
CA ALA A 157 3.63 18.68 17.96
C ALA A 157 2.45 19.13 18.84
N GLU A 158 1.74 18.21 19.47
CA GLU A 158 0.62 18.50 20.39
C GLU A 158 1.07 19.08 21.74
N ASN A 159 2.33 18.86 22.13
CA ASN A 159 2.93 19.39 23.37
C ASN A 159 3.65 20.74 23.20
N ARG A 160 3.54 21.39 22.04
CA ARG A 160 4.10 22.72 21.76
C ARG A 160 3.00 23.76 21.69
#